data_AF-A0A920KH37-F1
#
_entry.id   AF-A0A920KH37-F1
#
_cell.length_a   1.000
_cell.length_b   1.000
_cell.length_c   1.000
_cell.angle_alpha   90.00
_cell.angle_beta   90.00
_cell.angle_gamma   90.00
#
_symmetry.space_group_name_H-M   'P 1'
#
loop_
_entity.id
_entity.type
_entity.pdbx_description
1 polymer ?
#
loop_
_entity_poly.entity_id
_entity_poly.type
_entity_poly.pdbx_seq_one_letter_code
_entity_poly.pdbx_strand_id
1 'polypeptide(L)'
;MNPAKQASFTVRLRSEPTDNITIYVASSDTSEGTVSDSSLTFTTTNWNADQTVTITGVADNLSDGDQSYAIRLLADNTTSDLGYKYVDPADVTLKNLDTEMGGYYVSSVPGDT
;
A
#
# COMPACT_ATOMS: atom_id res chain seq x y z
N MET A 1 -16.84 8.49 -14.07
CA MET A 1 -15.87 8.23 -12.99
C MET A 1 -16.31 6.98 -12.26
N ASN A 2 -15.56 5.89 -12.44
CA ASN A 2 -15.76 4.71 -11.61
C ASN A 2 -15.43 5.05 -10.15
N PRO A 3 -16.12 4.44 -9.16
CA PRO A 3 -15.81 4.68 -7.75
C PRO A 3 -14.38 4.20 -7.45
N ALA A 4 -13.62 5.03 -6.71
CA ALA A 4 -12.27 4.70 -6.28
C ALA A 4 -12.26 3.38 -5.50
N LYS A 5 -11.41 2.44 -5.93
CA LYS A 5 -11.22 1.16 -5.25
C LYS A 5 -10.30 1.36 -4.05
N GLN A 6 -10.59 0.67 -2.95
CA GLN A 6 -9.74 0.69 -1.77
C GLN A 6 -9.08 -0.66 -1.57
N ALA A 7 -7.86 -0.63 -1.04
CA ALA A 7 -7.13 -1.77 -0.53
C ALA A 7 -6.58 -1.41 0.86
N SER A 8 -6.26 -2.40 1.67
CA SER A 8 -5.61 -2.16 2.95
C SER A 8 -4.61 -3.25 3.28
N PHE A 9 -3.62 -2.88 4.09
CA PHE A 9 -2.67 -3.81 4.70
C PHE A 9 -2.44 -3.40 6.15
N THR A 10 -1.88 -4.31 6.94
CA THR A 10 -1.58 -4.05 8.35
C THR A 10 -0.08 -4.08 8.61
N VAL A 11 0.33 -3.30 9.61
CA VAL A 11 1.70 -3.25 10.13
C VAL A 11 1.65 -3.44 11.64
N ARG A 12 2.58 -4.22 12.18
CA ARG A 12 2.83 -4.36 13.62
C ARG A 12 4.32 -4.58 13.86
N LEU A 13 4.78 -4.27 15.07
CA LEU A 13 6.15 -4.59 15.48
C LEU A 13 6.28 -6.07 15.88
N ARG A 14 7.48 -6.62 15.71
CA ARG A 14 7.80 -8.00 16.08
C ARG A 14 8.09 -8.18 17.57
N SER A 15 8.50 -7.13 18.26
CA SER A 15 8.81 -7.11 19.69
C SER A 15 8.43 -5.77 20.29
N GLU A 16 8.24 -5.74 21.60
CA GLU A 16 8.01 -4.51 22.36
C GLU A 16 9.19 -3.56 22.18
N PRO A 17 8.97 -2.31 21.75
CA PRO A 17 10.02 -1.33 21.63
C PRO A 17 10.29 -0.65 22.99
N THR A 18 11.51 -0.16 23.17
CA THR A 18 11.99 0.58 24.34
C THR A 18 11.78 2.08 24.23
N ASP A 19 11.46 2.57 23.03
CA ASP A 19 11.07 3.94 22.70
C ASP A 19 9.97 3.89 21.63
N ASN A 20 9.25 4.98 21.42
CA ASN A 20 8.25 5.00 20.36
C ASN A 20 8.90 4.84 18.99
N ILE A 21 8.24 4.10 18.11
CA ILE A 21 8.66 3.87 16.73
C ILE A 21 7.66 4.52 15.79
N THR A 22 8.14 5.38 14.89
CA THR A 22 7.33 6.01 13.85
C THR A 22 7.71 5.45 12.48
N ILE A 23 6.80 4.70 11.85
CA ILE A 23 6.98 4.25 10.47
C ILE A 23 6.31 5.27 9.56
N TYR A 24 7.08 5.93 8.69
CA TYR A 24 6.50 6.85 7.71
C TYR A 24 5.97 6.09 6.49
N VAL A 25 4.85 6.53 5.96
CA VAL A 25 4.11 5.87 4.89
C VAL A 25 3.93 6.85 3.73
N ALA A 26 4.34 6.47 2.52
CA ALA A 26 4.21 7.31 1.35
C ALA A 26 3.93 6.48 0.09
N SER A 27 3.06 6.96 -0.79
CA SER A 27 2.95 6.37 -2.12
C SER A 27 4.18 6.74 -2.97
N SER A 28 4.68 5.79 -3.75
CA SER A 28 5.68 6.05 -4.79
C SER A 28 5.09 6.79 -5.98
N ASP A 29 3.78 6.68 -6.19
CA ASP A 29 3.04 7.35 -7.24
C ASP A 29 1.62 7.70 -6.79
N THR A 30 1.39 8.98 -6.54
CA THR A 30 0.08 9.48 -6.08
C THR A 30 -0.94 9.63 -7.21
N SER A 31 -0.54 9.51 -8.49
CA SER A 31 -1.54 9.41 -9.57
C SER A 31 -2.20 8.05 -9.61
N GLU A 32 -1.57 7.02 -9.05
CA GLU A 32 -2.09 5.65 -9.03
C GLU A 32 -2.75 5.26 -7.71
N GLY A 33 -2.21 5.75 -6.59
CA GLY A 33 -2.75 5.44 -5.28
C GLY A 33 -2.30 6.39 -4.19
N THR A 34 -3.19 6.66 -3.25
CA THR A 34 -2.95 7.52 -2.09
C THR A 34 -3.19 6.76 -0.79
N VAL A 35 -2.52 7.16 0.29
CA VAL A 35 -2.65 6.54 1.62
C VAL A 35 -3.46 7.45 2.55
N SER A 36 -4.26 6.84 3.43
CA SER A 36 -5.05 7.58 4.45
C SER A 36 -4.17 8.27 5.48
N ASP A 37 -3.05 7.64 5.84
CA ASP A 37 -2.15 8.06 6.90
C ASP A 37 -0.72 8.12 6.37
N SER A 38 0.00 9.20 6.72
CA SER A 38 1.40 9.39 6.33
C SER A 38 2.40 8.78 7.32
N SER A 39 1.91 8.22 8.44
CA SER A 39 2.73 7.59 9.46
C SER A 39 1.92 6.67 10.38
N LEU A 40 2.59 5.68 10.95
CA LEU A 40 2.10 4.80 12.02
C LEU A 40 2.98 4.97 13.26
N THR A 41 2.39 5.09 14.44
CA THR A 41 3.14 5.22 15.71
C THR A 41 2.91 4.01 16.60
N PHE A 42 4.00 3.31 16.91
CA PHE A 42 4.01 2.18 17.83
C PHE A 42 4.69 2.57 19.15
N THR A 43 4.11 2.13 20.26
CA THR A 43 4.51 2.38 21.64
C THR A 43 4.61 1.04 22.38
N THR A 44 5.12 1.05 23.61
CA THR A 44 5.14 -0.13 24.50
C THR A 44 3.76 -0.74 24.74
N THR A 45 2.66 0.00 24.53
CA THR A 45 1.30 -0.46 24.82
C THR A 45 0.53 -0.93 23.59
N ASN A 46 0.95 -0.57 22.37
CA ASN A 46 0.24 -0.92 21.14
C ASN A 46 1.12 -1.61 20.07
N TRP A 47 2.39 -1.88 20.36
CA TRP A 47 3.36 -2.42 19.38
C TRP A 47 2.91 -3.72 18.69
N ASN A 48 2.15 -4.55 19.40
CA ASN A 48 1.66 -5.85 18.95
C ASN A 48 0.26 -5.79 18.32
N ALA A 49 -0.39 -4.63 18.34
CA ALA A 49 -1.67 -4.41 17.68
C ALA A 49 -1.44 -4.09 16.19
N ASP A 50 -2.23 -4.69 15.32
CA ASP A 50 -2.23 -4.39 13.90
C ASP A 50 -2.73 -2.95 13.67
N GLN A 51 -1.89 -2.10 13.09
CA GLN A 51 -2.29 -0.81 12.57
C GLN A 51 -2.56 -0.93 11.08
N THR A 52 -3.74 -0.46 10.65
CA THR A 52 -4.19 -0.59 9.26
C THR A 52 -3.80 0.64 8.46
N VAL A 53 -3.17 0.44 7.30
CA VAL A 53 -3.00 1.47 6.27
C VAL A 53 -4.06 1.25 5.22
N THR A 54 -4.87 2.29 4.95
CA THR A 54 -5.85 2.25 3.87
C THR A 54 -5.28 2.96 2.65
N ILE A 55 -5.40 2.33 1.50
CA ILE A 55 -4.94 2.82 0.21
C ILE A 55 -6.18 3.07 -0.65
N THR A 56 -6.27 4.25 -1.22
CA THR A 56 -7.30 4.61 -2.20
C THR A 56 -6.66 4.71 -3.58
N GLY A 57 -7.08 3.83 -4.49
CA GLY A 57 -6.69 3.90 -5.89
C GLY A 57 -7.25 5.16 -6.53
N VAL A 58 -6.44 5.79 -7.38
CA VAL A 58 -6.82 7.01 -8.09
C VAL A 58 -7.12 6.62 -9.52
N ALA A 59 -8.37 6.79 -9.94
CA ALA A 59 -8.75 6.58 -11.32
C ALA A 59 -8.31 7.79 -12.15
N ASP A 60 -7.74 7.53 -13.31
CA ASP A 60 -7.65 8.52 -14.37
C ASP A 60 -8.55 8.12 -15.55
N ASN A 61 -8.61 8.97 -16.58
CA ASN A 61 -9.40 8.71 -17.79
C ASN A 61 -8.49 8.35 -18.97
N LEU A 62 -7.28 7.83 -18.71
CA LEU A 62 -6.35 7.40 -19.73
C LEU A 62 -6.44 5.87 -19.85
N SER A 63 -6.42 5.35 -21.07
CA SER A 63 -6.17 3.93 -21.27
C SER A 63 -4.67 3.76 -21.49
N ASP A 64 -3.96 3.64 -20.39
CA ASP A 64 -2.51 3.46 -20.33
C ASP A 64 -2.12 2.08 -19.77
N GLY A 65 -3.13 1.24 -19.52
CA GLY A 65 -2.99 -0.08 -18.95
C GLY A 65 -2.76 -0.03 -17.44
N ASP A 66 -2.82 -1.19 -16.81
CA ASP A 66 -2.65 -1.27 -15.36
C ASP A 66 -1.26 -0.78 -14.90
N GLN A 67 -1.22 0.20 -14.01
CA GLN A 67 0.02 0.77 -13.49
C GLN A 67 0.46 0.16 -12.16
N SER A 68 1.76 -0.12 -12.05
CA SER A 68 2.36 -0.66 -10.82
C SER A 68 3.00 0.46 -10.01
N TYR A 69 2.74 0.46 -8.70
CA TYR A 69 3.34 1.40 -7.76
C TYR A 69 3.58 0.70 -6.42
N ALA A 70 4.20 1.41 -5.48
CA ALA A 70 4.44 0.92 -4.13
C ALA A 70 3.99 1.91 -3.06
N ILE A 71 3.55 1.40 -1.92
CA ILE A 71 3.54 2.14 -0.67
C ILE A 71 4.87 1.89 0.03
N ARG A 72 5.66 2.96 0.13
CA ARG A 72 6.94 2.98 0.81
C ARG A 72 6.75 3.11 2.31
N LEU A 73 7.41 2.22 3.05
CA LEU A 73 7.48 2.28 4.50
C LEU A 73 8.91 2.64 4.88
N LEU A 74 9.11 3.78 5.55
CA LEU A 74 10.46 4.29 5.82
C LEU A 74 10.86 4.06 7.27
N ALA A 75 12.15 3.76 7.48
CA ALA A 75 12.75 3.59 8.79
C ALA A 75 12.58 4.81 9.73
N ASP A 76 12.40 4.53 11.02
CA ASP A 76 12.54 5.55 12.06
C ASP A 76 14.03 5.76 12.38
N ASN A 77 14.57 6.89 11.93
CA ASN A 77 15.97 7.25 12.16
C ASN A 77 16.16 8.11 13.41
N THR A 78 15.07 8.46 14.10
CA THR A 78 15.03 9.38 15.24
C THR A 78 14.85 8.65 16.56
N THR A 79 14.21 7.49 16.57
CA THR A 79 14.03 6.66 17.76
C THR A 79 15.35 6.35 18.48
N SER A 80 15.28 6.24 19.79
CA SER A 80 16.38 5.77 20.63
C SER A 80 16.43 4.24 20.78
N ASP A 81 15.38 3.52 20.33
CA ASP A 81 15.37 2.06 20.30
C ASP A 81 16.32 1.52 19.23
N LEU A 82 17.47 0.98 19.64
CA LEU A 82 18.50 0.47 18.72
C LEU A 82 18.09 -0.79 17.94
N GLY A 83 17.05 -1.52 18.38
CA GLY A 83 16.52 -2.68 17.68
C GLY A 83 15.65 -2.29 16.48
N TYR A 84 15.10 -1.07 16.48
CA TYR A 84 14.27 -0.53 15.39
C TYR A 84 14.91 0.64 14.65
N LYS A 85 15.92 1.31 15.23
CA LYS A 85 16.62 2.42 14.59
C LYS A 85 17.28 1.97 13.27
N TYR A 86 17.02 2.72 12.20
CA TYR A 86 17.50 2.43 10.83
C TYR A 86 16.99 1.11 10.22
N VAL A 87 16.05 0.42 10.87
CA VAL A 87 15.43 -0.78 10.30
C VAL A 87 14.40 -0.34 9.27
N ASP A 88 14.68 -0.67 8.00
CA ASP A 88 13.81 -0.36 6.88
C ASP A 88 12.74 -1.45 6.71
N PRO A 89 11.44 -1.16 6.90
CA PRO A 89 10.38 -2.12 6.65
C PRO A 89 10.27 -2.45 5.15
N ALA A 90 9.66 -3.59 4.82
CA ALA A 90 9.42 -3.93 3.42
C ALA A 90 8.28 -3.09 2.84
N ASP A 91 8.51 -2.54 1.65
CA ASP A 91 7.49 -1.83 0.88
C ASP A 91 6.36 -2.76 0.41
N VAL A 92 5.17 -2.20 0.25
CA VAL A 92 4.00 -2.91 -0.29
C VAL A 92 3.84 -2.56 -1.76
N THR A 93 3.87 -3.55 -2.64
CA THR A 93 3.68 -3.35 -4.09
C THR A 93 2.23 -3.61 -4.48
N LEU A 94 1.68 -2.74 -5.33
CA LEU A 94 0.29 -2.78 -5.77
C LEU A 94 0.18 -2.45 -7.27
N LYS A 95 -1.00 -2.72 -7.81
CA LYS A 95 -1.37 -2.35 -9.17
C LYS A 95 -2.69 -1.58 -9.15
N ASN A 96 -2.70 -0.40 -9.76
CA ASN A 96 -3.94 0.28 -10.12
C ASN A 96 -4.43 -0.32 -11.44
N LEU A 97 -5.68 -0.78 -11.49
CA LEU A 97 -6.20 -1.48 -12.67
C LEU A 97 -6.85 -0.49 -13.62
N ASP A 98 -6.46 -0.52 -14.89
CA ASP A 98 -7.09 0.28 -15.95
C ASP A 98 -8.48 -0.31 -16.23
N THR A 99 -9.52 0.50 -16.02
CA THR A 99 -10.91 0.13 -16.28
C THR A 99 -11.52 0.85 -17.48
N GLU A 100 -10.75 1.72 -18.13
CA GLU A 100 -11.22 2.56 -19.23
C GLU A 100 -10.95 1.92 -20.60
N MET A 101 -10.18 0.82 -20.66
CA MET A 101 -10.04 0.03 -21.87
C MET A 101 -11.34 -0.72 -22.22
N GLY A 102 -11.98 -0.35 -23.33
CA GLY A 102 -13.09 -1.12 -23.90
C GLY A 102 -12.63 -2.51 -24.36
N GLY A 103 -13.32 -3.56 -23.94
CA GLY A 103 -13.01 -4.96 -24.27
C GLY A 103 -14.06 -5.65 -25.15
N TYR A 104 -13.67 -6.75 -25.78
CA TYR A 104 -14.57 -7.64 -26.54
C TYR A 104 -14.73 -8.98 -25.83
N TYR A 105 -15.93 -9.57 -25.89
CA TYR A 105 -16.18 -10.97 -25.57
C TYR A 105 -16.27 -11.77 -26.87
N VAL A 106 -15.39 -12.76 -27.06
CA VAL A 106 -15.45 -13.71 -28.17
C VAL A 106 -15.72 -15.09 -27.57
N SER A 107 -16.88 -15.67 -27.86
CA SER A 107 -17.20 -17.04 -27.45
C SER A 107 -16.37 -18.06 -28.23
N SER A 108 -16.10 -19.22 -27.63
CA SER A 108 -15.58 -20.36 -28.40
C SER A 108 -16.59 -20.79 -29.48
N VAL A 109 -16.09 -21.23 -30.63
CA VAL A 109 -16.90 -21.97 -31.60
C VAL A 109 -17.10 -23.38 -31.02
N PRO A 110 -18.33 -23.84 -30.75
CA PRO A 110 -18.54 -25.22 -30.31
C PRO A 110 -18.42 -26.15 -31.53
N GLY A 111 -17.46 -27.08 -31.48
CA GLY A 111 -17.30 -28.16 -32.46
C GLY A 111 -15.85 -28.54 -32.69
N ASP A 112 -15.59 -29.82 -32.96
CA ASP A 112 -14.33 -30.29 -33.54
C ASP A 112 -14.40 -30.14 -35.07
N THR A 113 -13.28 -29.78 -35.70
CA THR A 113 -13.13 -29.64 -37.16
C THR A 113 -13.12 -30.98 -37.89
#